data_AF-A0A6S6YFC2-F1
#
_entry.id   AF-A0A6S6YFC2-F1
#
_cell.length_a   1.000
_cell.length_b   1.000
_cell.length_c   1.000
_cell.angle_alpha   90.00
_cell.angle_beta   90.00
_cell.angle_gamma   90.00
#
_symmetry.space_group_name_H-M   'P 1'
#
loop_
_entity.id
_entity.type
_entity.pdbx_description
1 polymer ?
#
loop_
_entity_poly.entity_id
_entity_poly.type
_entity_poly.pdbx_seq_one_letter_code
_entity_poly.pdbx_strand_id
1 'polypeptide(L)'
;MSESRAIYGSNTGLLSDFPEPLRPALHLVEKTGSAEAGLLLLQFVAAFAHPDYMCNLAMLEPLPIEHKEAALEFFEFCLTSGLSADERAALLRFVEARLAQPPRGAARPR
;
A
#
# COMPACT_ATOMS: atom_id res chain seq x y z
N MET A 1 -2.33 20.50 -29.25
CA MET A 1 -1.71 20.85 -27.95
C MET A 1 -2.18 19.78 -26.97
N SER A 2 -1.31 18.85 -26.59
CA SER A 2 -1.68 17.71 -25.74
C SER A 2 -1.94 18.17 -24.31
N GLU A 3 -3.14 17.87 -23.81
CA GLU A 3 -3.50 18.08 -22.42
C GLU A 3 -2.72 17.09 -21.53
N SER A 4 -1.70 17.59 -20.85
CA SER A 4 -1.11 16.90 -19.72
C SER A 4 -2.13 16.89 -18.58
N ARG A 5 -2.93 15.82 -18.51
CA ARG A 5 -3.71 15.49 -17.31
C ARG A 5 -2.73 15.38 -16.13
N ALA A 6 -2.82 16.32 -15.21
CA ALA A 6 -2.19 16.21 -13.91
C ALA A 6 -2.88 15.09 -13.12
N ILE A 7 -2.37 13.86 -13.20
CA ILE A 7 -2.81 12.72 -12.39
C ILE A 7 -2.01 12.69 -11.09
N TYR A 8 -1.95 13.78 -10.33
CA TYR A 8 -1.33 13.75 -9.00
C TYR A 8 -2.02 14.77 -8.10
N GLY A 9 -3.25 14.44 -7.69
CA GLY A 9 -3.82 15.00 -6.48
C GLY A 9 -3.19 14.30 -5.29
N SER A 10 -2.71 15.05 -4.30
CA SER A 10 -2.26 14.51 -3.01
C SER A 10 -3.32 13.56 -2.45
N ASN A 11 -2.95 12.28 -2.30
CA ASN A 11 -3.82 11.15 -1.89
C ASN A 11 -4.32 11.21 -0.43
N THR A 12 -4.29 12.36 0.24
CA THR A 12 -4.61 12.48 1.66
C THR A 12 -6.05 12.09 1.99
N GLY A 13 -6.97 12.18 1.01
CA GLY A 13 -8.36 11.72 1.14
C GLY A 13 -8.57 10.21 1.01
N LEU A 14 -7.61 9.45 0.49
CA LEU A 14 -7.76 7.99 0.32
C LEU A 14 -7.60 7.23 1.64
N LEU A 15 -6.82 7.73 2.59
CA LEU A 15 -6.61 7.04 3.86
C LEU A 15 -7.82 7.11 4.79
N SER A 16 -8.64 8.17 4.70
CA SER A 16 -9.87 8.27 5.48
C SER A 16 -10.93 7.23 5.10
N ASP A 17 -10.84 6.68 3.89
CA ASP A 17 -11.77 5.68 3.38
C ASP A 17 -11.55 4.29 3.99
N PHE A 18 -10.44 4.08 4.69
CA PHE A 18 -10.10 2.81 5.33
C PHE A 18 -10.44 2.81 6.83
N PRO A 19 -10.81 1.64 7.39
CA PRO A 19 -10.81 1.38 8.83
C PRO A 19 -9.52 1.85 9.52
N GLU A 20 -9.66 2.39 10.73
CA GLU A 20 -8.53 2.90 11.53
C GLU A 20 -7.34 1.93 11.60
N PRO A 21 -7.52 0.61 11.86
CA PRO A 21 -6.38 -0.32 11.99
C PRO A 21 -5.55 -0.49 10.71
N LEU A 22 -6.09 -0.16 9.54
CA LEU A 22 -5.39 -0.28 8.26
C LEU A 22 -4.56 0.97 7.96
N ARG A 23 -4.97 2.14 8.47
CA ARG A 23 -4.41 3.44 8.09
C ARG A 23 -2.91 3.58 8.38
N PRO A 24 -2.37 3.11 9.53
CA PRO A 24 -0.95 3.23 9.82
C PRO A 24 -0.08 2.55 8.76
N ALA A 25 -0.40 1.32 8.37
CA ALA A 25 0.34 0.57 7.35
C ALA A 25 0.28 1.26 5.99
N LEU A 26 -0.92 1.70 5.56
CA LEU A 26 -1.11 2.40 4.30
C LEU A 26 -0.39 3.76 4.28
N HIS A 27 -0.37 4.47 5.42
CA HIS A 27 0.39 5.71 5.56
C HIS A 27 1.89 5.47 5.49
N LEU A 28 2.41 4.39 6.09
CA LEU A 28 3.83 4.04 5.99
C LEU A 28 4.24 3.67 4.57
N VAL A 29 3.37 3.00 3.82
CA VAL A 29 3.57 2.75 2.38
C VAL A 29 3.67 4.08 1.62
N GLU A 30 2.80 5.05 1.91
CA GLU A 30 2.85 6.39 1.31
C GLU A 30 4.13 7.16 1.64
N LYS A 31 4.49 7.19 2.92
CA LYS A 31 5.62 7.94 3.45
C LYS A 31 6.95 7.39 2.95
N THR A 32 7.07 6.06 2.90
CA THR A 32 8.31 5.36 2.56
C THR A 32 8.53 5.27 1.04
N GLY A 33 7.45 5.29 0.25
CA GLY A 33 7.50 5.28 -1.20
C GLY A 33 8.24 4.06 -1.75
N SER A 34 9.21 4.29 -2.64
CA SER A 34 9.98 3.23 -3.31
C SER A 34 11.17 2.71 -2.50
N ALA A 35 11.34 3.10 -1.22
CA ALA A 35 12.35 2.47 -0.40
C ALA A 35 11.94 1.03 -0.06
N GLU A 36 12.91 0.14 0.15
CA GLU A 36 12.69 -1.29 0.32
C GLU A 36 11.61 -1.62 1.36
N ALA A 37 11.66 -0.99 2.53
CA ALA A 37 10.65 -1.19 3.58
C ALA A 37 9.23 -0.82 3.13
N GLY A 38 9.09 0.22 2.31
CA GLY A 38 7.80 0.63 1.73
C GLY A 38 7.30 -0.35 0.68
N LEU A 39 8.20 -0.91 -0.14
CA LEU A 39 7.88 -1.92 -1.14
C LEU A 39 7.48 -3.26 -0.50
N LEU A 40 8.18 -3.69 0.54
CA LEU A 40 7.84 -4.90 1.29
C LEU A 40 6.50 -4.74 2.00
N LEU A 41 6.25 -3.59 2.64
CA LEU A 41 4.95 -3.32 3.26
C LEU A 41 3.83 -3.20 2.22
N LEU A 42 4.11 -2.64 1.03
CA LEU A 42 3.16 -2.61 -0.09
C LEU A 42 2.80 -4.02 -0.57
N GLN A 43 3.79 -4.91 -0.73
CA GLN A 43 3.56 -6.31 -1.10
C GLN A 43 2.73 -7.05 -0.05
N PHE A 44 2.99 -6.78 1.24
CA PHE A 44 2.20 -7.31 2.33
C PHE A 44 0.73 -6.89 2.25
N VAL A 45 0.43 -5.59 2.15
CA VAL A 45 -0.97 -5.14 2.07
C VAL A 45 -1.64 -5.57 0.76
N ALA A 46 -0.89 -5.70 -0.34
CA ALA A 46 -1.39 -6.19 -1.62
C ALA A 46 -1.98 -7.61 -1.48
N ALA A 47 -1.38 -8.49 -0.68
CA ALA A 47 -1.88 -9.84 -0.46
C ALA A 47 -3.34 -9.92 0.05
N PHE A 48 -3.86 -8.84 0.62
CA PHE A 48 -5.25 -8.76 1.11
C PHE A 48 -6.21 -8.11 0.09
N ALA A 49 -5.66 -7.48 -0.94
CA ALA A 49 -6.41 -6.78 -1.99
C ALA A 49 -6.95 -7.73 -3.07
N HIS A 50 -6.22 -8.79 -3.41
CA HIS A 50 -6.59 -9.71 -4.48
C HIS A 50 -6.11 -11.15 -4.19
N PRO A 51 -6.91 -12.19 -4.49
CA PRO A 51 -6.55 -13.59 -4.21
C PRO A 51 -5.30 -14.09 -4.94
N ASP A 52 -4.93 -13.47 -6.06
CA ASP A 52 -3.72 -13.85 -6.81
C ASP A 52 -2.43 -13.34 -6.15
N TYR A 53 -2.53 -12.45 -5.16
CA TYR A 53 -1.38 -11.94 -4.43
C TYR A 53 -1.10 -12.80 -3.19
N MET A 54 0.13 -13.30 -3.08
CA MET A 54 0.53 -14.18 -1.99
C MET A 54 0.92 -13.40 -0.74
N CYS A 55 0.35 -13.76 0.41
CA CYS A 55 0.79 -13.26 1.70
C CYS A 55 2.03 -14.02 2.18
N ASN A 56 3.19 -13.35 2.22
CA ASN A 56 4.43 -13.91 2.74
C ASN A 56 4.89 -13.19 4.01
N LEU A 57 4.57 -13.74 5.18
CA LEU A 57 4.92 -13.11 6.47
C LEU A 57 6.43 -12.99 6.71
N ALA A 58 7.27 -13.83 6.07
CA ALA A 58 8.72 -13.73 6.19
C ALA A 58 9.26 -12.40 5.65
N MET A 59 8.54 -11.74 4.73
CA MET A 59 8.92 -10.43 4.20
C MET A 59 8.86 -9.30 5.24
N LEU A 60 8.23 -9.54 6.40
CA LEU A 60 8.17 -8.60 7.50
C LEU A 60 9.45 -8.63 8.36
N GLU A 61 10.26 -9.70 8.31
CA GLU A 61 11.48 -9.84 9.11
C GLU A 61 12.45 -8.65 8.98
N PRO A 62 12.81 -8.16 7.78
CA PRO A 62 13.75 -7.05 7.63
C PRO A 62 13.13 -5.67 7.94
N LEU A 63 11.82 -5.59 8.16
CA LEU A 63 11.15 -4.31 8.38
C LEU A 63 11.55 -3.65 9.72
N PRO A 64 11.61 -2.31 9.77
CA PRO A 64 11.69 -1.58 11.04
C PRO A 64 10.52 -1.91 11.97
N ILE A 65 10.71 -1.68 13.28
CA ILE A 65 9.71 -2.02 14.29
C ILE A 65 8.36 -1.34 14.03
N GLU A 66 8.37 -0.05 13.66
CA GLU A 66 7.17 0.73 13.33
C GLU A 66 6.35 0.10 12.19
N HIS A 67 7.03 -0.40 11.14
CA HIS A 67 6.38 -1.08 10.01
C HIS A 67 5.84 -2.45 10.40
N LYS A 68 6.53 -3.17 11.28
CA LYS A 68 6.07 -4.47 11.79
C LYS A 68 4.80 -4.33 12.62
N GLU A 69 4.77 -3.37 13.54
CA GLU A 69 3.61 -3.08 14.39
C GLU A 69 2.39 -2.72 13.53
N ALA A 70 2.57 -1.80 12.57
CA ALA A 70 1.50 -1.44 11.64
C ALA A 70 1.01 -2.62 10.77
N ALA A 71 1.93 -3.49 10.31
CA ALA A 71 1.56 -4.67 9.55
C ALA A 71 0.80 -5.70 10.40
N LEU A 72 1.13 -5.83 11.68
CA LEU A 72 0.44 -6.72 12.62
C LEU A 72 -0.98 -6.23 12.92
N GLU A 73 -1.17 -4.94 13.19
CA GLU A 73 -2.51 -4.35 13.38
C GLU A 73 -3.38 -4.54 12.14
N PHE A 74 -2.81 -4.30 10.96
CA PHE A 74 -3.48 -4.55 9.68
C PHE A 74 -3.89 -6.03 9.53
N PHE A 75 -2.97 -6.95 9.87
CA PHE A 75 -3.19 -8.38 9.77
C PHE A 75 -4.31 -8.85 10.71
N GLU A 76 -4.25 -8.41 11.96
CA GLU A 76 -5.23 -8.76 12.99
C GLU A 76 -6.63 -8.31 12.59
N PHE A 77 -6.78 -7.09 12.07
CA PHE A 77 -8.05 -6.61 11.55
C PHE A 77 -8.56 -7.48 10.39
N CYS A 78 -7.69 -7.82 9.43
CA CYS A 78 -8.07 -8.64 8.29
C CYS A 78 -8.49 -10.06 8.69
N LEU A 79 -7.91 -10.62 9.75
CA LEU A 79 -8.27 -11.95 10.25
C LEU A 79 -9.55 -11.97 11.10
N THR A 80 -9.79 -10.92 11.88
CA THR A 80 -10.89 -10.89 12.86
C THR A 80 -12.16 -10.28 12.30
N SER A 81 -12.03 -9.19 11.54
CA SER A 81 -13.15 -8.41 10.98
C SER A 81 -13.29 -8.63 9.48
N GLY A 82 -12.17 -8.82 8.78
CA GLY A 82 -12.12 -8.91 7.33
C GLY A 82 -12.32 -7.56 6.63
N LEU A 83 -12.14 -7.58 5.32
CA LEU A 83 -12.43 -6.42 4.44
C LEU A 83 -13.74 -6.65 3.72
N SER A 84 -14.62 -5.65 3.75
CA SER A 84 -15.77 -5.56 2.85
C SER A 84 -15.34 -5.49 1.38
N ALA A 85 -16.29 -5.66 0.47
CA ALA A 85 -16.01 -5.57 -0.96
C ALA A 85 -15.48 -4.19 -1.36
N ASP A 86 -16.04 -3.12 -0.80
CA ASP A 86 -15.65 -1.74 -1.11
C ASP A 86 -14.25 -1.41 -0.58
N GLU A 87 -13.93 -1.82 0.65
CA GLU A 87 -12.60 -1.65 1.24
C GLU A 87 -11.53 -2.42 0.47
N ARG A 88 -11.85 -3.65 0.04
CA ARG A 88 -10.94 -4.46 -0.78
C ARG A 88 -10.70 -3.84 -2.15
N ALA A 89 -11.75 -3.32 -2.79
CA ALA A 89 -11.63 -2.59 -4.05
C ALA A 89 -10.82 -1.29 -3.87
N ALA A 90 -11.01 -0.57 -2.76
CA ALA A 90 -10.21 0.61 -2.42
C ALA A 90 -8.73 0.25 -2.20
N LEU A 91 -8.47 -0.84 -1.50
CA LEU A 91 -7.12 -1.34 -1.26
C LEU A 91 -6.44 -1.76 -2.57
N LEU A 92 -7.15 -2.41 -3.48
CA LEU A 92 -6.63 -2.77 -4.80
C LEU A 92 -6.24 -1.52 -5.60
N ARG A 93 -7.12 -0.50 -5.67
CA ARG A 93 -6.78 0.78 -6.32
C ARG A 93 -5.57 1.44 -5.68
N PHE A 94 -5.46 1.40 -4.35
CA PHE A 94 -4.31 1.93 -3.61
C PHE A 94 -3.00 1.20 -4.02
N VAL A 95 -3.05 -0.12 -4.14
CA VAL A 95 -1.89 -0.96 -4.51
C VAL A 95 -1.49 -0.73 -5.96
N GLU A 96 -2.42 -0.82 -6.90
CA GLU A 96 -2.18 -0.65 -8.34
C GLU A 96 -1.59 0.72 -8.65
N ALA A 97 -2.10 1.78 -8.01
CA ALA A 97 -1.59 3.14 -8.18
C ALA A 97 -0.13 3.29 -7.75
N ARG A 98 0.40 2.39 -6.92
CA ARG A 98 1.79 2.40 -6.44
C ARG A 98 2.69 1.45 -7.23
N LEU A 99 2.17 0.30 -7.63
CA LEU A 99 2.88 -0.60 -8.55
C LEU A 99 3.13 0.05 -9.91
N ALA A 100 2.22 0.92 -10.36
CA ALA A 100 2.38 1.67 -11.60
C ALA A 100 3.42 2.83 -11.50
N GLN A 101 3.91 3.16 -10.30
CA GLN A 101 4.89 4.23 -10.15
C GLN A 101 6.30 3.73 -10.51
N PRO A 102 7.05 4.44 -11.37
CA PRO A 102 8.44 4.11 -11.58
C PRO A 102 9.21 4.29 -10.25
N PRO A 103 10.21 3.44 -9.96
CA PRO A 103 11.05 3.64 -8.80
C PRO A 103 11.68 5.03 -8.87
N ARG A 104 11.60 5.81 -7.78
CA ARG A 104 12.15 7.17 -7.76
C ARG A 104 13.65 7.11 -8.06
N GLY A 105 14.06 7.66 -9.20
CA GLY A 105 15.44 7.60 -9.69
C GLY A 105 15.61 6.95 -11.07
N ALA A 106 14.58 6.30 -11.61
CA ALA A 106 14.59 5.87 -13.01
C ALA A 106 14.46 7.08 -13.94
N ALA A 107 15.60 7.61 -14.40
CA ALA A 107 15.62 8.58 -15.48
C ALA A 107 14.88 7.99 -16.70
N ARG A 108 13.89 8.71 -17.22
CA ARG A 108 13.27 8.35 -18.51
C ARG A 108 14.36 8.32 -19.58
N PRO A 109 14.51 7.25 -20.37
CA PRO A 109 15.32 7.32 -21.57
C PRO A 109 14.68 8.36 -22.50
N ARG A 110 15.50 9.30 -22.97
CA ARG A 110 15.12 10.31 -23.97
C ARG A 110 14.97 9.68 -25.34
#